data_AF-A0A1F9NXK6-F1
#
_entry.id   AF-A0A1F9NXK6-F1
#
_cell.length_a   1.000
_cell.length_b   1.000
_cell.length_c   1.000
_cell.angle_alpha   90.00
_cell.angle_beta   90.00
_cell.angle_gamma   90.00
#
_symmetry.space_group_name_H-M   'P 1'
#
loop_
_entity.id
_entity.type
_entity.pdbx_description
1 polymer ?
#
loop_
_entity_poly.entity_id
_entity_poly.type
_entity_poly.pdbx_seq_one_letter_code
_entity_poly.pdbx_strand_id
1 'polypeptide(L)'
;ERFAKEEEKHVALLSDISGNKAKIDSYQFKKITDLKISDYMVEIEYQEGMPMPEILKIAMKREEKAVKLYTMLADQTDNKDAKKLFMILVQEESKHKLGLESMYDDYLASQEG
;
A
#
# COMPACT_ATOMS: atom_id res chain seq x y z
N GLU A 1 11.96 -3.94 7.70
CA GLU A 1 11.59 -5.38 7.68
C GLU A 1 10.08 -5.65 7.68
N ARG A 2 9.23 -4.81 8.29
CA ARG A 2 7.79 -5.09 8.44
C ARG A 2 7.02 -5.11 7.11
N PHE A 3 7.19 -4.09 6.26
CA PHE A 3 6.49 -3.98 4.96
C PHE A 3 6.83 -5.12 4.00
N ALA A 4 8.11 -5.46 3.81
CA ALA A 4 8.51 -6.54 2.91
C ALA A 4 7.86 -7.90 3.25
N LYS A 5 7.73 -8.23 4.55
CA LYS A 5 7.04 -9.45 5.00
C LYS A 5 5.51 -9.36 4.85
N GLU A 6 4.95 -8.17 4.83
CA GLU A 6 3.52 -7.96 4.54
C GLU A 6 3.25 -8.16 3.03
N GLU A 7 4.14 -7.71 2.15
CA GLU A 7 4.05 -7.96 0.70
C GLU A 7 4.12 -9.44 0.32
N GLU A 8 4.96 -10.22 0.99
CA GLU A 8 4.99 -11.68 0.80
C GLU A 8 3.63 -12.34 1.11
N LYS A 9 2.88 -11.79 2.08
CA LYS A 9 1.53 -12.28 2.39
C LYS A 9 0.53 -11.87 1.31
N HIS A 10 0.69 -10.70 0.69
CA HIS A 10 -0.15 -10.29 -0.45
C HIS A 10 -0.03 -11.30 -1.59
N VAL A 11 1.21 -11.70 -1.93
CA VAL A 11 1.47 -12.73 -2.94
C VAL A 11 0.78 -14.05 -2.58
N ALA A 12 0.91 -14.50 -1.33
CA ALA A 12 0.26 -15.73 -0.88
C ALA A 12 -1.26 -15.66 -0.98
N LEU A 13 -1.87 -14.54 -0.58
CA LEU A 13 -3.32 -14.34 -0.66
C LEU A 13 -3.83 -14.35 -2.11
N LEU A 14 -3.09 -13.72 -3.02
CA LEU A 14 -3.43 -13.70 -4.46
C LEU A 14 -3.29 -15.07 -5.12
N SER A 15 -2.29 -15.85 -4.70
CA SER A 15 -2.01 -17.18 -5.30
C SER A 15 -3.03 -18.27 -4.90
N ASP A 16 -3.71 -18.13 -3.75
CA ASP A 16 -4.66 -19.11 -3.24
C ASP A 16 -5.88 -18.45 -2.59
N ILE A 17 -6.77 -17.90 -3.43
CA ILE A 17 -8.01 -17.26 -2.96
C ILE A 17 -8.93 -18.26 -2.26
N SER A 18 -9.05 -19.47 -2.83
CA SER A 18 -9.93 -20.53 -2.33
C SER A 18 -9.51 -20.99 -0.93
N GLY A 19 -8.22 -21.22 -0.70
CA GLY A 19 -7.70 -21.61 0.61
C GLY A 19 -7.74 -20.49 1.65
N ASN A 20 -7.81 -19.22 1.22
CA ASN A 20 -7.90 -18.06 2.11
C ASN A 20 -9.33 -17.53 2.34
N LYS A 21 -10.37 -18.24 1.86
CA LYS A 21 -11.78 -17.81 1.94
C LYS A 21 -12.22 -17.40 3.35
N ALA A 22 -11.89 -18.18 4.38
CA ALA A 22 -12.25 -17.85 5.76
C ALA A 22 -11.64 -16.53 6.27
N LYS A 23 -10.40 -16.22 5.87
CA LYS A 23 -9.73 -14.95 6.22
C LYS A 23 -10.37 -13.78 5.47
N ILE A 24 -10.69 -13.97 4.19
CA ILE A 24 -11.38 -12.99 3.36
C ILE A 24 -12.77 -12.70 3.94
N ASP A 25 -13.52 -13.73 4.33
CA ASP A 25 -14.88 -13.60 4.86
C ASP A 25 -14.91 -12.89 6.22
N SER A 26 -13.94 -13.17 7.10
CA SER A 26 -13.85 -12.55 8.43
C SER A 26 -13.25 -11.15 8.46
N TYR A 27 -12.64 -10.67 7.37
CA TYR A 27 -11.96 -9.38 7.33
C TYR A 27 -12.89 -8.20 7.66
N GLN A 28 -12.43 -7.31 8.53
CA GLN A 28 -13.14 -6.10 8.96
C GLN A 28 -12.45 -4.86 8.42
N PHE A 29 -13.15 -4.12 7.57
CA PHE A 29 -12.63 -2.88 6.99
C PHE A 29 -12.56 -1.77 8.04
N LYS A 30 -11.53 -0.94 7.95
CA LYS A 30 -11.27 0.24 8.76
C LYS A 30 -11.02 1.40 7.84
N LYS A 31 -11.46 2.59 8.26
CA LYS A 31 -11.15 3.82 7.54
C LYS A 31 -9.65 4.12 7.69
N ILE A 32 -8.96 4.29 6.57
CA ILE A 32 -7.59 4.75 6.53
C ILE A 32 -7.59 6.23 6.14
N THR A 33 -6.82 7.04 6.87
CA THR A 33 -6.60 8.44 6.51
C THR A 33 -5.61 8.49 5.35
N ASP A 34 -5.90 9.30 4.33
CA ASP A 34 -5.04 9.49 3.16
C ASP A 34 -4.47 10.91 3.22
N LEU A 35 -3.16 11.05 3.44
CA LEU A 35 -2.50 12.36 3.54
C LEU A 35 -2.23 12.96 2.16
N LYS A 36 -2.29 12.16 1.09
CA LYS A 36 -2.11 12.57 -0.31
C LYS A 36 -0.76 13.21 -0.60
N ILE A 37 0.24 13.00 0.24
CA ILE A 37 1.59 13.54 0.07
C ILE A 37 2.19 12.95 -1.22
N SER A 38 2.00 11.66 -1.46
CA SER A 38 2.54 11.01 -2.65
C SER A 38 1.93 11.58 -3.93
N ASP A 39 0.65 11.95 -3.94
CA ASP A 39 -0.07 12.43 -5.13
C ASP A 39 0.63 13.62 -5.81
N TYR A 40 1.34 14.45 -5.04
CA TYR A 40 2.08 15.63 -5.53
C TYR A 40 3.57 15.38 -5.84
N MET A 41 4.06 14.16 -5.63
CA MET A 41 5.47 13.82 -5.89
C MET A 41 5.70 13.38 -7.34
N VAL A 42 6.91 13.66 -7.84
CA VAL A 42 7.40 13.14 -9.12
C VAL A 42 7.89 11.71 -8.92
N GLU A 43 7.62 10.85 -9.89
CA GLU A 43 8.15 9.49 -9.89
C GLU A 43 9.65 9.50 -10.20
N ILE A 44 10.43 8.83 -9.34
CA ILE A 44 11.89 8.72 -9.46
C ILE A 44 12.29 7.24 -9.39
N GLU A 45 13.37 6.87 -10.07
CA GLU A 45 13.91 5.51 -10.01
C GLU A 45 14.91 5.35 -8.87
N TYR A 46 15.04 4.14 -8.34
CA TYR A 46 16.02 3.83 -7.32
C TYR A 46 17.44 3.97 -7.86
N GLN A 47 18.30 4.63 -7.08
CA GLN A 47 19.72 4.76 -7.35
C GLN A 47 20.50 4.34 -6.11
N GLU A 48 21.61 3.63 -6.30
CA GLU A 48 22.49 3.26 -5.19
C GLU A 48 23.04 4.51 -4.50
N GLY A 49 23.02 4.53 -3.17
CA GLY A 49 23.43 5.69 -2.37
C GLY A 49 22.36 6.78 -2.23
N MET A 50 21.14 6.56 -2.72
CA MET A 50 20.01 7.48 -2.55
C MET A 50 19.71 7.72 -1.05
N PRO A 51 19.50 8.98 -0.63
CA PRO A 51 19.18 9.27 0.76
C PRO A 51 17.78 8.77 1.14
N MET A 52 17.59 8.45 2.42
CA MET A 52 16.35 7.85 2.94
C MET A 52 15.05 8.57 2.54
N PRO A 53 14.97 9.92 2.53
CA PRO A 53 13.74 10.62 2.11
C PRO A 53 13.37 10.36 0.65
N GLU A 54 14.34 10.20 -0.25
CA GLU A 54 14.08 9.87 -1.64
C GLU A 54 13.63 8.40 -1.79
N ILE A 55 14.19 7.49 -0.97
CA ILE A 55 13.71 6.10 -0.88
C ILE A 55 12.24 6.06 -0.41
N LEU A 56 11.87 6.88 0.57
CA LEU A 56 10.49 7.00 1.03
C LEU A 56 9.55 7.48 -0.08
N LYS A 57 9.97 8.47 -0.90
CA LYS A 57 9.18 8.94 -2.07
C LYS A 57 8.88 7.80 -3.04
N ILE A 58 9.88 6.98 -3.34
CA ILE A 58 9.70 5.79 -4.19
C ILE A 58 8.70 4.81 -3.57
N ALA A 59 8.86 4.51 -2.28
CA ALA A 59 7.98 3.58 -1.58
C ALA A 59 6.53 4.09 -1.58
N MET A 60 6.29 5.35 -1.21
CA MET A 60 4.96 5.96 -1.23
C MET A 60 4.31 5.91 -2.61
N LYS A 61 5.08 6.17 -3.67
CA LYS A 61 4.59 6.07 -5.05
C LYS A 61 4.22 4.65 -5.46
N ARG A 62 4.93 3.65 -4.96
CA ARG A 62 4.59 2.24 -5.20
C ARG A 62 3.30 1.86 -4.51
N GLU A 63 3.10 2.26 -3.25
CA GLU A 63 1.84 2.03 -2.54
C GLU A 63 0.66 2.74 -3.22
N GLU A 64 0.85 3.99 -3.65
CA GLU A 64 -0.16 4.75 -4.41
C GLU A 64 -0.58 4.01 -5.69
N LYS A 65 0.39 3.43 -6.42
CA LYS A 65 0.11 2.63 -7.63
C LYS A 65 -0.60 1.32 -7.30
N ALA A 66 -0.21 0.65 -6.23
CA ALA A 66 -0.85 -0.59 -5.78
C ALA A 66 -2.31 -0.35 -5.37
N VAL A 67 -2.60 0.72 -4.61
CA VAL A 67 -3.97 1.15 -4.28
C VAL A 67 -4.80 1.36 -5.55
N LYS A 68 -4.27 2.09 -6.54
CA LYS A 68 -4.97 2.34 -7.81
C LYS A 68 -5.22 1.04 -8.58
N LEU A 69 -4.22 0.16 -8.65
CA LEU A 69 -4.31 -1.12 -9.33
C LEU A 69 -5.39 -2.00 -8.71
N TYR A 70 -5.34 -2.23 -7.40
CA TYR A 70 -6.30 -3.11 -6.73
C TYR A 70 -7.72 -2.52 -6.74
N THR A 71 -7.87 -1.19 -6.67
CA THR A 71 -9.18 -0.53 -6.83
C THR A 71 -9.74 -0.81 -8.23
N MET A 72 -8.93 -0.63 -9.28
CA MET A 72 -9.34 -0.94 -10.66
C MET A 72 -9.73 -2.42 -10.82
N LEU A 73 -8.94 -3.35 -10.28
CA LEU A 73 -9.23 -4.78 -10.34
C LEU A 73 -10.51 -5.16 -9.58
N ALA A 74 -10.77 -4.52 -8.44
CA ALA A 74 -12.01 -4.70 -7.67
C ALA A 74 -13.24 -4.23 -8.46
N ASP A 75 -13.11 -3.21 -9.30
CA ASP A 75 -14.19 -2.68 -10.13
C ASP A 75 -14.41 -3.49 -11.42
N GLN A 76 -13.37 -4.18 -11.91
CA GLN A 76 -13.43 -4.98 -13.13
C GLN A 76 -13.83 -6.44 -12.92
N THR A 77 -13.97 -6.91 -11.68
CA THR A 77 -14.30 -8.31 -11.38
C THR A 77 -15.73 -8.49 -10.85
N ASP A 78 -16.42 -9.51 -11.38
CA ASP A 78 -17.74 -9.96 -10.88
C ASP A 78 -17.63 -11.02 -9.78
N ASN A 79 -16.44 -11.57 -9.54
CA ASN A 79 -16.22 -12.56 -8.51
C ASN A 79 -16.18 -11.88 -7.13
N LYS A 80 -17.15 -12.20 -6.27
CA LYS A 80 -17.29 -11.58 -4.94
C LYS A 80 -16.08 -11.79 -4.03
N ASP A 81 -15.48 -12.99 -4.05
CA ASP A 81 -14.32 -13.31 -3.21
C ASP A 81 -13.09 -12.53 -3.71
N ALA A 82 -12.88 -12.47 -5.03
CA ALA A 82 -11.80 -11.69 -5.64
C ALA A 82 -11.97 -10.18 -5.38
N LYS A 83 -13.19 -9.64 -5.57
CA LYS A 83 -13.50 -8.24 -5.27
C LYS A 83 -13.19 -7.92 -3.81
N LYS A 84 -13.60 -8.78 -2.88
CA LYS A 84 -13.32 -8.59 -1.45
C LYS A 84 -11.83 -8.65 -1.15
N LEU A 85 -11.09 -9.59 -1.75
CA LEU A 85 -9.64 -9.67 -1.62
C LEU A 85 -8.94 -8.40 -2.12
N PHE A 86 -9.30 -7.89 -3.30
CA PHE A 86 -8.73 -6.66 -3.82
C PHE A 86 -9.03 -5.46 -2.90
N MET A 87 -10.24 -5.36 -2.36
CA MET A 87 -10.56 -4.31 -1.37
C MET A 87 -9.74 -4.45 -0.08
N ILE A 88 -9.42 -5.67 0.36
CA ILE A 88 -8.52 -5.91 1.50
C ILE A 88 -7.12 -5.36 1.18
N LEU A 89 -6.59 -5.68 0.00
CA LEU A 89 -5.29 -5.19 -0.44
C LEU A 89 -5.28 -3.66 -0.54
N VAL A 90 -6.32 -3.03 -1.12
CA VAL A 90 -6.47 -1.57 -1.12
C VAL A 90 -6.32 -0.97 0.28
N GLN A 91 -6.93 -1.58 1.30
CA GLN A 91 -6.83 -1.09 2.67
C GLN A 91 -5.43 -1.26 3.26
N GLU A 92 -4.77 -2.40 3.03
CA GLU A 92 -3.40 -2.62 3.52
C GLU A 92 -2.40 -1.65 2.84
N GLU A 93 -2.45 -1.49 1.52
CA GLU A 93 -1.56 -0.55 0.83
C GLU A 93 -1.85 0.91 1.20
N SER A 94 -3.12 1.26 1.44
CA SER A 94 -3.45 2.59 1.97
C SER A 94 -2.85 2.83 3.35
N LYS A 95 -2.83 1.79 4.20
CA LYS A 95 -2.20 1.85 5.53
C LYS A 95 -0.69 1.93 5.43
N HIS A 96 -0.09 1.25 4.45
CA HIS A 96 1.34 1.35 4.16
C HIS A 96 1.71 2.76 3.69
N LYS A 97 0.97 3.29 2.71
CA LYS A 97 1.10 4.66 2.20
C LYS A 97 1.05 5.67 3.35
N LEU A 98 0.01 5.63 4.19
CA LEU A 98 -0.12 6.53 5.35
C LEU A 98 1.09 6.46 6.29
N GLY A 99 1.58 5.24 6.59
CA GLY A 99 2.74 5.06 7.45
C GLY A 99 4.01 5.68 6.87
N LEU A 100 4.25 5.50 5.58
CA LEU A 100 5.39 6.08 4.87
C LEU A 100 5.28 7.61 4.76
N GLU A 101 4.08 8.12 4.47
CA GLU A 101 3.78 9.55 4.41
C GLU A 101 4.02 10.23 5.76
N SER A 102 3.62 9.58 6.86
CA SER A 102 3.86 10.08 8.22
C SER A 102 5.35 10.09 8.56
N MET A 103 6.10 9.04 8.20
CA MET A 103 7.56 9.01 8.39
C MET A 103 8.28 10.12 7.60
N TYR A 104 7.78 10.44 6.40
CA TYR A 104 8.33 11.52 5.59
C TYR A 104 8.04 12.90 6.20
N ASP A 105 6.81 13.10 6.67
CA ASP A 105 6.39 14.33 7.36
C ASP A 105 7.21 14.58 8.64
N ASP A 106 7.36 13.56 9.48
CA ASP A 106 8.19 13.60 10.69
C ASP A 106 9.66 13.94 10.37
N TYR A 107 10.19 13.38 9.29
CA TYR A 107 11.54 13.71 8.83
C TYR A 107 11.66 15.19 8.47
N LEU A 108 10.72 15.74 7.67
CA LEU A 108 10.75 17.15 7.30
C LEU A 108 10.65 18.06 8.53
N ALA A 109 9.73 17.77 9.45
CA ALA A 109 9.59 18.53 10.69
C ALA A 109 10.87 18.54 11.54
N SER A 110 11.65 17.45 11.52
CA SER A 110 12.93 17.36 12.23
C SER A 110 14.05 18.21 11.61
N GLN A 111 13.93 18.61 10.34
CA GLN A 111 14.94 19.44 9.64
C GLN A 111 14.66 20.94 9.75
N GLU A 112 13.46 21.33 10.18
CA GLU A 112 13.06 22.73 10.35
C GLU A 112 13.35 23.30 11.76
N GLY A 113 13.92 22.49 12.67
CA GLY A 113 14.34 22.87 14.02
C GLY A 113 15.85 22.90 14.21
#